data_AF-A0A7X9HCH7-F1
#
_entry.id   AF-A0A7X9HCH7-F1
#
_cell.length_a   1.000
_cell.length_b   1.000
_cell.length_c   1.000
_cell.angle_alpha   90.00
_cell.angle_beta   90.00
_cell.angle_gamma   90.00
#
_symmetry.space_group_name_H-M   'P 1'
#
loop_
_entity.id
_entity.type
_entity.pdbx_description
1 polymer ?
#
loop_
_entity_poly.entity_id
_entity_poly.type
_entity_poly.pdbx_seq_one_letter_code
_entity_poly.pdbx_strand_id
1 'polypeptide(L)'
;MNKKAIIYARTACKGQDDSSIGIQQQIQACLALAKKSGLTVVNTVSHEGVSGLNGSKKRLSNLLTLCKKKKAKALIVYDIERLSRNCNDYIRFSFLLGMKGIDLLTVLSGEEWVKELWTKYYKTALSRVIKRGIAEAKKRKSLTV
;
A
#
# COMPACT_ATOMS: atom_id res chain seq x y z
N MET A 1 -8.21 17.80 -17.17
CA MET A 1 -7.44 18.09 -15.94
C MET A 1 -6.61 16.85 -15.57
N ASN A 2 -5.29 16.98 -15.41
CA ASN A 2 -4.46 15.85 -15.01
C ASN A 2 -4.69 15.48 -13.55
N LYS A 3 -4.82 14.18 -13.26
CA LYS A 3 -4.93 13.67 -11.89
C LYS A 3 -3.62 13.94 -11.15
N LYS A 4 -3.72 14.40 -9.89
CA LYS A 4 -2.55 14.71 -9.04
C LYS A 4 -2.01 13.45 -8.39
N ALA A 5 -0.69 13.30 -8.37
CA ALA A 5 0.01 12.16 -7.78
C ALA A 5 1.04 12.60 -6.73
N ILE A 6 1.30 11.72 -5.77
CA ILE A 6 2.42 11.84 -4.83
C ILE A 6 3.37 10.68 -5.06
N ILE A 7 4.67 10.94 -5.03
CA ILE A 7 5.70 9.89 -5.06
C ILE A 7 6.14 9.56 -3.64
N TYR A 8 6.29 8.28 -3.33
CA TYR A 8 6.89 7.80 -2.10
C TYR A 8 8.09 6.89 -2.39
N ALA A 9 9.26 7.26 -1.87
CA ALA A 9 10.51 6.54 -2.02
C ALA A 9 11.13 6.24 -0.65
N ARG A 10 11.77 5.07 -0.53
CA ARG A 10 12.37 4.65 0.74
C ARG A 10 13.66 3.86 0.51
N THR A 11 14.66 4.06 1.36
CA THR A 11 15.82 3.16 1.47
C THR A 11 15.95 2.60 2.88
N ALA A 12 16.49 1.38 2.98
CA ALA A 12 16.78 0.73 4.24
C ALA A 12 18.15 1.14 4.82
N CYS A 13 19.14 1.53 3.99
CA CYS A 13 20.51 1.83 4.43
C CYS A 13 20.83 3.32 4.39
N LYS A 14 21.59 3.79 5.38
CA LYS A 14 22.38 5.02 5.31
C LYS A 14 23.77 4.62 4.81
N GLY A 15 24.11 4.97 3.57
CA GLY A 15 25.46 4.85 3.03
C GLY A 15 25.78 3.51 2.36
N GLN A 16 26.20 3.62 1.10
CA GLN A 16 27.32 2.91 0.44
C GLN A 16 27.45 1.38 0.49
N ASP A 17 26.38 0.60 0.64
CA ASP A 17 26.41 -0.85 0.34
C ASP A 17 25.41 -1.27 -0.77
N ASP A 18 25.89 -2.14 -1.64
CA ASP A 18 25.85 -1.98 -3.11
C ASP A 18 24.76 -2.81 -3.82
N SER A 19 23.55 -2.87 -3.27
CA SER A 19 22.48 -3.71 -3.86
C SER A 19 21.07 -3.12 -3.83
N SER A 20 20.89 -1.90 -3.29
CA SER A 20 19.58 -1.24 -3.27
C SER A 20 19.55 -0.03 -4.19
N ILE A 21 18.56 0.00 -5.09
CA ILE A 21 18.33 1.15 -5.98
C ILE A 21 18.19 2.44 -5.16
N GLY A 22 18.99 3.45 -5.49
CA GLY A 22 19.04 4.71 -4.74
C GLY A 22 17.70 5.45 -4.76
N ILE A 23 17.42 6.27 -3.72
CA ILE A 23 16.18 7.08 -3.65
C ILE A 23 15.98 7.91 -4.92
N GLN A 24 17.05 8.48 -5.47
CA GLN A 24 16.99 9.28 -6.70
C GLN A 24 16.54 8.44 -7.91
N GLN A 25 17.11 7.26 -8.10
CA GLN A 25 16.72 6.35 -9.18
C GLN A 25 15.27 5.87 -9.02
N GLN A 26 14.83 5.59 -7.78
CA GLN A 26 13.42 5.27 -7.49
C GLN A 26 12.48 6.42 -7.89
N ILE A 27 12.82 7.66 -7.51
CA ILE A 27 12.02 8.84 -7.84
C ILE A 27 11.95 9.05 -9.35
N GLN A 28 13.07 8.90 -10.07
CA GLN A 28 13.09 9.02 -11.54
C GLN A 28 12.18 7.99 -12.20
N ALA A 29 12.23 6.74 -11.76
CA ALA A 29 11.34 5.70 -12.30
C ALA A 29 9.86 5.99 -11.99
N CYS A 30 9.55 6.50 -10.80
CA CYS A 30 8.20 6.92 -10.43
C CYS A 30 7.72 8.12 -11.25
N LEU A 31 8.60 9.09 -11.55
CA LEU A 31 8.30 10.23 -12.41
C LEU A 31 8.01 9.78 -13.84
N ALA A 32 8.77 8.83 -14.37
CA ALA A 32 8.53 8.26 -15.68
C ALA A 32 7.17 7.56 -15.75
N LEU A 33 6.81 6.79 -14.71
CA LEU A 33 5.49 6.17 -14.60
C LEU A 33 4.37 7.22 -14.53
N ALA A 34 4.54 8.26 -13.70
CA ALA A 34 3.58 9.36 -13.59
C ALA A 34 3.33 10.02 -14.95
N LYS A 35 4.39 10.30 -15.71
CA LYS A 35 4.32 10.90 -17.05
C LYS A 35 3.57 9.99 -18.02
N LYS A 36 3.88 8.68 -18.04
CA LYS A 36 3.20 7.68 -18.88
C LYS A 36 1.70 7.58 -18.55
N SER A 37 1.34 7.71 -17.27
CA SER A 37 -0.04 7.63 -16.81
C SER A 37 -0.81 8.96 -16.88
N GLY A 38 -0.23 10.03 -17.44
CA GLY A 38 -0.88 11.34 -17.52
C GLY A 38 -1.11 12.01 -16.16
N LEU A 39 -0.30 11.67 -15.16
CA LEU A 39 -0.40 12.18 -13.79
C LEU A 39 0.54 13.36 -13.58
N THR A 40 0.09 14.34 -12.80
CA THR A 40 0.92 15.47 -12.35
C THR A 40 1.41 15.23 -10.94
N VAL A 41 2.72 15.08 -10.76
CA VAL A 41 3.32 14.90 -9.43
C VAL A 41 3.30 16.22 -8.68
N VAL A 42 2.62 16.25 -7.53
CA VAL A 42 2.46 17.46 -6.69
C VAL A 42 3.27 17.42 -5.40
N ASN A 43 3.83 16.26 -5.07
CA ASN A 43 4.77 16.13 -3.97
C ASN A 43 5.59 14.84 -4.09
N THR A 44 6.79 14.84 -3.51
CA THR A 44 7.66 13.67 -3.39
C THR A 44 8.08 13.54 -1.93
N VAL A 45 7.92 12.35 -1.37
CA VAL A 45 8.29 12.04 0.02
C VAL A 45 9.33 10.93 0.00
N SER A 46 10.53 11.23 0.50
CA SER A 46 11.61 10.26 0.68
C SER A 46 11.83 9.97 2.17
N HIS A 47 12.19 8.73 2.51
CA HIS A 47 12.62 8.35 3.86
C HIS A 47 13.91 7.53 3.81
N GLU A 48 14.88 7.92 4.62
CA GLU A 48 16.14 7.22 4.81
C GLU A 48 16.12 6.47 6.15
N GLY A 49 16.42 5.16 6.10
CA GLY A 49 16.80 4.37 7.28
C GLY A 49 15.82 3.29 7.74
N VAL A 50 16.35 2.41 8.62
CA VAL A 50 15.63 1.32 9.29
C VAL A 50 14.75 1.87 10.41
N SER A 51 13.58 2.41 10.09
CA SER A 51 12.59 2.69 11.15
C SER A 51 11.70 1.46 11.37
N GLY A 52 11.81 0.88 12.57
CA GLY A 52 11.13 -0.34 13.01
C GLY A 52 9.61 -0.33 12.89
N LEU A 53 8.99 -1.46 13.25
CA LEU A 53 7.56 -1.78 13.09
C LEU A 53 6.58 -0.67 13.51
N ASN A 54 6.93 0.17 14.49
CA ASN A 54 6.08 1.28 14.95
C ASN A 54 6.05 2.50 14.01
N GLY A 55 7.02 2.64 13.10
CA GLY A 55 7.10 3.75 12.15
C GLY A 55 6.16 3.64 10.95
N SER A 56 5.73 2.42 10.58
CA SER A 56 4.91 2.19 9.38
C SER A 56 3.51 2.82 9.50
N LYS A 57 2.87 2.69 10.66
CA LYS A 57 1.54 3.28 10.93
C LYS A 57 1.56 4.81 10.86
N LYS A 58 2.57 5.44 11.50
CA LYS A 58 2.71 6.91 11.50
C LYS A 58 3.01 7.44 10.09
N ARG A 59 3.88 6.76 9.33
CA ARG A 59 4.17 7.08 7.93
C ARG A 59 2.93 7.01 7.04
N LEU A 60 2.11 5.96 7.19
CA LEU A 60 0.87 5.86 6.42
C LEU A 60 -0.08 7.01 6.74
N SER A 61 -0.33 7.28 8.02
CA SER A 61 -1.23 8.37 8.41
C SER A 61 -0.78 9.70 7.82
N ASN A 62 0.53 9.96 7.83
CA ASN A 62 1.12 11.16 7.23
C ASN A 62 0.92 11.18 5.70
N LEU A 63 1.15 10.06 5.00
CA LEU A 63 0.93 9.94 3.56
C LEU A 63 -0.54 10.18 3.17
N LEU A 64 -1.49 9.60 3.90
CA LEU A 64 -2.92 9.79 3.66
C LEU A 64 -3.34 11.24 3.90
N THR A 65 -2.83 11.85 4.97
CA THR A 65 -3.07 13.27 5.28
C THR A 65 -2.51 14.17 4.19
N LEU A 66 -1.32 13.85 3.68
CA LEU A 66 -0.68 14.57 2.60
C LEU A 66 -1.46 14.44 1.29
N CYS A 67 -1.93 13.24 0.96
CA CYS A 67 -2.78 13.02 -0.21
C CYS A 67 -4.05 13.86 -0.13
N LYS A 68 -4.69 13.91 1.05
CA LYS A 68 -5.86 14.75 1.29
C LYS A 68 -5.53 16.24 1.11
N LYS A 69 -4.46 16.73 1.75
CA LYS A 69 -4.04 18.13 1.69
C LYS A 69 -3.70 18.59 0.27
N LYS A 70 -3.03 17.74 -0.51
CA LYS A 70 -2.61 18.03 -1.88
C LYS A 70 -3.65 17.67 -2.95
N LYS A 71 -4.83 17.17 -2.53
CA LYS A 71 -5.89 16.65 -3.41
C LYS A 71 -5.33 15.62 -4.42
N ALA A 72 -4.39 14.79 -3.96
CA ALA A 72 -3.80 13.73 -4.77
C ALA A 72 -4.81 12.58 -4.90
N LYS A 73 -4.91 12.06 -6.12
CA LYS A 73 -5.74 10.91 -6.49
C LYS A 73 -4.90 9.67 -6.81
N ALA A 74 -3.58 9.80 -6.78
CA ALA A 74 -2.65 8.70 -6.99
C ALA A 74 -1.48 8.78 -6.03
N LEU A 75 -1.00 7.61 -5.59
CA LEU A 75 0.24 7.41 -4.86
C LEU A 75 1.12 6.48 -5.70
N ILE A 76 2.34 6.92 -5.99
CA ILE A 76 3.29 6.18 -6.83
C ILE A 76 4.46 5.74 -5.96
N VAL A 77 4.78 4.45 -6.01
CA VAL A 77 5.92 3.86 -5.31
C VAL A 77 6.78 3.05 -6.28
N TYR A 78 8.07 2.94 -5.99
CA TYR A 78 8.94 2.10 -6.82
C TYR A 78 8.56 0.63 -6.71
N ASP A 79 8.35 0.16 -5.48
CA ASP A 79 8.06 -1.23 -5.15
C ASP A 79 7.19 -1.28 -3.89
N ILE A 80 6.31 -2.28 -3.80
CA ILE A 80 5.39 -2.51 -2.70
C ILE A 80 6.14 -2.71 -1.39
N GLU A 81 7.30 -3.36 -1.40
CA GLU A 81 8.11 -3.54 -0.20
C GLU A 81 8.60 -2.20 0.37
N ARG A 82 8.67 -1.16 -0.46
CA ARG A 82 8.98 0.21 -0.01
C ARG A 82 7.84 0.78 0.82
N LEU A 83 6.59 0.39 0.54
CA LEU A 83 5.41 0.80 1.31
C LEU A 83 5.18 -0.07 2.56
N SER A 84 5.25 -1.41 2.44
CA SER A 84 4.96 -2.34 3.54
C SER A 84 5.86 -3.57 3.52
N ARG A 85 6.44 -3.93 4.66
CA ARG A 85 7.30 -5.13 4.82
C ARG A 85 6.52 -6.44 5.03
N ASN A 86 5.20 -6.40 5.19
CA ASN A 86 4.38 -7.61 5.41
C ASN A 86 3.04 -7.51 4.67
N CYS A 87 2.44 -8.67 4.38
CA CYS A 87 1.18 -8.79 3.63
C CYS A 87 0.01 -8.06 4.29
N ASN A 88 -0.09 -8.15 5.61
CA ASN A 88 -1.22 -7.58 6.34
C ASN A 88 -1.23 -6.05 6.27
N ASP A 89 -0.06 -5.43 6.33
CA ASP A 89 0.09 -3.99 6.22
C ASP A 89 -0.21 -3.53 4.80
N TYR A 90 0.23 -4.26 3.77
CA TYR A 90 -0.14 -3.97 2.39
C TYR A 90 -1.65 -3.95 2.20
N ILE A 91 -2.36 -5.00 2.62
CA ILE A 91 -3.83 -5.12 2.43
C ILE A 91 -4.54 -3.98 3.13
N ARG A 92 -4.12 -3.64 4.36
CA ARG A 92 -4.69 -2.50 5.07
C ARG A 92 -4.42 -1.20 4.33
N PHE A 93 -3.23 -1.01 3.80
CA PHE A 93 -2.86 0.21 3.09
C PHE A 93 -3.61 0.36 1.77
N SER A 94 -3.67 -0.69 0.95
CA SER A 94 -4.41 -0.67 -0.31
C SER A 94 -5.90 -0.41 -0.07
N PHE A 95 -6.49 -1.04 0.95
CA PHE A 95 -7.87 -0.81 1.33
C PHE A 95 -8.13 0.64 1.78
N LEU A 96 -7.27 1.19 2.65
CA LEU A 96 -7.41 2.58 3.14
C LEU A 96 -7.22 3.63 2.03
N LEU A 97 -6.33 3.37 1.07
CA LEU A 97 -6.13 4.21 -0.11
C LEU A 97 -7.37 4.16 -1.01
N GLY A 98 -7.88 2.96 -1.30
CA GLY A 98 -9.09 2.72 -2.08
C GLY A 98 -10.33 3.40 -1.48
N MET A 99 -10.54 3.27 -0.16
CA MET A 99 -11.63 3.97 0.54
C MET A 99 -11.57 5.49 0.40
N LYS A 100 -10.38 6.06 0.18
CA LYS A 100 -10.17 7.50 -0.01
C LYS A 100 -10.13 7.90 -1.49
N GLY A 101 -10.34 6.96 -2.40
CA GLY A 101 -10.26 7.19 -3.84
C GLY A 101 -8.87 7.61 -4.30
N ILE A 102 -7.83 6.99 -3.72
CA ILE A 102 -6.43 7.20 -4.09
C ILE A 102 -5.93 5.90 -4.73
N ASP A 103 -5.53 5.99 -5.99
CA ASP A 103 -4.98 4.87 -6.76
C ASP A 103 -3.53 4.61 -6.33
N LEU A 104 -3.17 3.35 -6.05
CA LEU A 104 -1.78 2.96 -5.77
C LEU A 104 -1.14 2.44 -7.06
N LEU A 105 -0.08 3.10 -7.53
CA LEU A 105 0.70 2.68 -8.69
C LEU A 105 2.10 2.25 -8.25
N THR A 106 2.60 1.17 -8.83
CA THR A 106 3.94 0.65 -8.58
C THR A 106 4.76 0.62 -9.87
N VAL A 107 6.06 0.90 -9.79
CA VAL A 107 6.98 0.79 -10.94
C VAL A 107 7.31 -0.66 -11.22
N LEU A 108 7.71 -1.42 -10.19
CA LEU A 108 7.86 -2.86 -10.29
C LEU A 108 6.48 -3.53 -10.25
N SER A 109 6.21 -4.39 -11.22
CA SER A 109 4.99 -5.19 -11.27
C SER A 109 5.06 -6.21 -10.14
N GLY A 110 4.31 -5.96 -9.06
CA GLY A 110 4.12 -6.92 -7.98
C GLY A 110 2.99 -7.91 -8.27
N GLU A 111 2.53 -8.04 -9.51
CA GLU A 111 1.27 -8.70 -9.85
C GLU A 111 1.15 -10.13 -9.31
N GLU A 112 2.22 -10.91 -9.36
CA GLU A 112 2.19 -12.32 -8.98
C GLU A 112 2.05 -12.49 -7.46
N TRP A 113 2.93 -11.85 -6.69
CA TRP A 113 2.84 -11.85 -5.23
C TRP A 113 1.56 -11.17 -4.71
N VAL A 114 1.09 -10.10 -5.36
CA VAL A 114 -0.16 -9.41 -5.01
C VAL A 114 -1.38 -10.33 -5.23
N LYS A 115 -1.40 -11.11 -6.32
CA LYS A 115 -2.48 -12.10 -6.58
C LYS A 115 -2.49 -13.19 -5.51
N GLU A 116 -1.34 -13.73 -5.14
CA GLU A 116 -1.23 -14.69 -4.03
C GLU A 116 -1.71 -14.09 -2.71
N LEU A 117 -1.37 -12.83 -2.48
CA LEU A 117 -1.76 -12.07 -1.30
C LEU A 117 -3.28 -11.95 -1.16
N TRP A 118 -3.94 -11.50 -2.22
CA TRP A 118 -5.38 -11.35 -2.28
C TRP A 118 -6.04 -12.71 -2.08
N THR A 119 -5.53 -13.76 -2.73
CA THR A 119 -6.01 -15.13 -2.57
C THR A 119 -5.96 -15.59 -1.11
N LYS A 120 -4.83 -15.39 -0.42
CA LYS A 120 -4.67 -15.73 1.00
C LYS A 120 -5.62 -14.94 1.89
N TYR A 121 -5.78 -13.64 1.62
CA TYR A 121 -6.70 -12.78 2.34
C TYR A 121 -8.15 -13.22 2.16
N TYR A 122 -8.61 -13.42 0.92
CA TYR A 122 -9.96 -13.87 0.61
C TYR A 122 -10.26 -15.23 1.27
N LYS A 123 -9.34 -16.20 1.18
CA LYS A 123 -9.47 -17.50 1.89
C LYS A 123 -9.68 -17.30 3.40
N THR A 124 -8.89 -16.44 4.02
CA THR A 124 -8.94 -16.20 5.47
C THR A 124 -10.22 -15.44 5.89
N ALA A 125 -10.58 -14.40 5.14
CA ALA A 125 -11.76 -13.59 5.40
C ALA A 125 -13.05 -14.41 5.20
N LEU A 126 -13.14 -15.15 4.09
CA LEU A 126 -14.26 -16.04 3.79
C LEU A 126 -14.39 -17.13 4.84
N SER A 127 -13.28 -17.76 5.25
CA SER A 127 -13.30 -18.78 6.33
C SER A 127 -13.87 -18.22 7.64
N ARG A 128 -13.54 -16.98 8.01
CA ARG A 128 -14.11 -16.34 9.21
C ARG A 128 -15.61 -16.11 9.07
N VAL A 129 -16.08 -15.64 7.92
CA VAL A 129 -17.50 -15.38 7.69
C VAL A 129 -18.29 -16.69 7.72
N ILE A 130 -17.79 -17.75 7.05
CA ILE A 130 -18.41 -19.08 7.08
C ILE A 130 -18.48 -19.62 8.51
N LYS A 131 -17.38 -19.59 9.28
CA LYS A 131 -17.36 -20.06 10.66
C LYS A 131 -18.35 -19.30 11.55
N ARG A 132 -18.47 -17.98 11.39
CA ARG A 132 -19.46 -17.16 12.10
C ARG A 132 -20.89 -17.54 11.72
N GLY A 133 -21.19 -17.67 10.43
CA GLY A 133 -22.51 -18.08 9.96
C GLY A 133 -22.92 -19.46 10.47
N ILE A 134 -21.99 -20.43 10.48
CA ILE A 134 -22.24 -21.77 11.06
C ILE A 134 -22.52 -21.68 12.56
N ALA A 135 -21.74 -20.87 13.30
CA ALA A 135 -21.94 -20.69 14.74
C ALA A 135 -23.29 -20.01 15.06
N GLU A 136 -23.68 -19.00 14.29
CA GLU A 136 -24.98 -18.33 14.42
C GLU A 136 -26.14 -19.26 14.07
N ALA A 137 -26.03 -20.05 13.00
CA ALA A 137 -27.03 -21.04 12.63
C ALA A 137 -27.21 -22.12 13.72
N LYS A 138 -26.11 -22.58 14.33
CA LYS A 138 -26.14 -23.55 15.45
C LYS A 138 -26.82 -22.94 16.67
N LYS A 139 -26.52 -21.67 17.00
CA LYS A 139 -27.13 -20.93 18.10
C LYS A 139 -28.63 -20.66 17.89
N ARG A 140 -29.04 -20.45 16.64
CA ARG A 140 -30.44 -20.26 16.25
C ARG A 140 -31.25 -21.55 16.39
N LYS A 141 -30.68 -22.70 15.98
CA LYS A 141 -31.29 -24.03 16.17
C LYS A 141 -31.43 -24.43 17.64
N SER A 142 -30.50 -24.03 18.52
CA SER A 142 -30.59 -24.32 19.96
C SER A 142 -31.59 -23.43 20.72
N LEU A 143 -32.17 -22.42 20.09
CA LEU A 143 -33.19 -21.53 20.67
C LEU A 143 -34.61 -21.89 20.22
N THR A 144 -34.75 -22.84 19.27
CA THR A 144 -36.05 -23.30 18.73
C THR A 144 -36.44 -24.70 19.25
N VAL A 145 -35.69 -25.22 20.23
CA VAL A 145 -35.94 -26.46 20.98
C VAL A 145 -36.06 -26.08 22.44
#